data_AF-A0A2T3LBT0-F1
#
_entry.id   AF-A0A2T3LBT0-F1
#
_cell.length_a   1.000
_cell.length_b   1.000
_cell.length_c   1.000
_cell.angle_alpha   90.00
_cell.angle_beta   90.00
_cell.angle_gamma   90.00
#
_symmetry.space_group_name_H-M   'P 1'
#
loop_
_entity.id
_entity.type
_entity.pdbx_description
1 polymer ?
#
loop_
_entity_poly.entity_id
_entity_poly.type
_entity_poly.pdbx_seq_one_letter_code
_entity_poly.pdbx_strand_id
1 'polypeptide(L)'
;MDVRKLTTIGLSILGILGWILAVGIVFSDYQDKGQEVKALIDENKAQQVIIVDILSKEVDAVVSKCSKKSGKDIKWTGQFYLVDKYCKLPILNSNIHIRSQCQEIKKCLPSKQD
;
A
#
# COMPACT_ATOMS: atom_id res chain seq x y z
N MET A 1 43.91 34.06 -37.91
CA MET A 1 43.18 33.18 -36.98
C MET A 1 43.31 31.76 -37.51
N ASP A 2 43.94 30.85 -36.77
CA ASP A 2 44.36 29.52 -37.25
C ASP A 2 43.15 28.62 -37.51
N VAL A 3 43.02 28.09 -38.73
CA VAL A 3 41.93 27.19 -39.16
C VAL A 3 41.80 25.97 -38.22
N ARG A 4 42.94 25.51 -37.67
CA ARG A 4 43.00 24.43 -36.67
C ARG A 4 42.27 24.75 -35.36
N LYS A 5 42.23 26.01 -34.91
CA LYS A 5 41.49 26.38 -33.69
C LYS A 5 39.99 26.38 -33.93
N LEU A 6 39.54 26.76 -35.12
CA LEU A 6 38.12 26.79 -35.49
C LEU A 6 37.53 25.37 -35.56
N THR A 7 38.27 24.41 -36.13
CA THR A 7 37.85 23.01 -36.20
C THR A 7 37.79 22.35 -34.82
N THR A 8 38.75 22.63 -33.93
CA THR A 8 38.75 22.07 -32.57
C THR A 8 37.60 22.61 -31.73
N ILE A 9 37.25 23.90 -31.87
CA ILE A 9 36.10 24.49 -31.18
C ILE A 9 34.79 23.87 -31.70
N GLY A 10 34.65 23.66 -33.01
CA GLY A 10 33.48 23.00 -33.60
C GLY A 10 33.29 21.57 -33.11
N LEU A 11 34.36 20.79 -33.01
CA LEU A 11 34.35 19.42 -32.46
C LEU A 11 33.92 19.39 -30.99
N SER A 12 34.42 20.33 -30.18
CA SER A 12 34.03 20.42 -28.76
C SER A 12 32.55 20.76 -28.58
N ILE A 13 32.00 21.66 -29.41
CA ILE A 13 30.58 22.04 -29.35
C ILE A 13 29.68 20.85 -29.73
N LEU A 14 30.03 20.12 -30.79
CA LEU A 14 29.30 18.92 -31.20
C LEU A 14 29.35 17.81 -30.14
N GLY A 15 30.51 17.64 -29.49
CA GLY A 15 30.65 16.70 -28.37
C GLY A 15 29.73 17.06 -27.21
N ILE A 16 29.70 18.33 -26.80
CA ILE A 16 28.84 18.81 -25.71
C ILE A 16 27.36 18.64 -26.06
N LEU A 17 26.95 18.97 -27.29
CA LEU A 17 25.57 18.77 -27.76
C LEU A 17 25.16 17.29 -27.73
N GLY A 18 26.07 16.38 -28.11
CA GLY A 18 25.83 14.94 -28.03
C GLY A 18 25.60 14.45 -26.60
N TRP A 19 26.38 14.95 -25.64
CA TRP A 19 26.19 14.64 -24.21
C TRP A 19 24.86 15.19 -23.67
N ILE A 20 24.48 16.42 -24.04
CA ILE A 20 23.21 17.02 -23.61
C ILE A 20 22.03 16.19 -24.15
N LEU A 21 22.07 15.76 -25.41
CA LEU A 21 21.06 14.89 -26.00
C LEU A 21 20.97 13.54 -25.28
N ALA A 22 22.11 12.90 -24.99
CA ALA A 22 22.13 11.62 -24.29
C ALA A 22 21.53 11.72 -22.87
N VAL A 23 21.88 12.78 -22.12
CA VAL A 23 21.30 13.02 -20.79
C VAL A 23 19.81 13.30 -20.88
N GLY A 24 19.36 14.07 -21.89
CA GLY A 24 17.95 14.36 -22.12
C GLY A 24 17.11 13.10 -22.31
N ILE A 25 17.58 12.15 -23.14
CA ILE A 25 16.90 10.87 -23.39
C ILE A 25 16.81 10.01 -22.13
N VAL A 26 17.92 9.90 -21.38
CA VAL A 26 17.94 9.13 -20.12
C VAL A 26 17.00 9.75 -19.09
N PHE A 27 16.97 11.08 -19.00
CA PHE A 27 16.10 11.78 -18.06
C PHE A 27 14.61 11.62 -18.42
N SER A 28 14.26 11.66 -19.72
CA SER A 28 12.88 11.42 -20.16
C SER A 28 12.43 9.98 -19.91
N ASP A 29 13.27 8.98 -20.19
CA ASP A 29 12.96 7.56 -19.94
C ASP A 29 12.80 7.28 -18.44
N TYR A 30 13.62 7.93 -17.61
CA TYR A 30 13.52 7.83 -16.15
C TYR A 30 12.23 8.47 -15.60
N GLN A 31 11.82 9.63 -16.12
CA GLN A 31 10.57 10.27 -15.71
C GLN A 31 9.34 9.46 -16.11
N ASP A 32 9.32 8.93 -17.32
CA ASP A 32 8.19 8.16 -17.85
C ASP A 32 7.92 6.91 -17.00
N LYS A 33 8.97 6.09 -16.76
CA LYS A 33 8.91 4.94 -15.85
C LYS A 33 8.54 5.34 -14.42
N GLY A 34 9.03 6.49 -13.96
CA GLY A 34 8.69 7.03 -12.64
C GLY A 34 7.21 7.38 -12.50
N GLN A 35 6.57 7.86 -13.56
CA GLN A 35 5.13 8.17 -13.57
C GLN A 35 4.27 6.90 -13.56
N GLU A 36 4.63 5.88 -14.34
CA GLU A 36 3.92 4.60 -14.35
C GLU A 36 3.95 3.92 -12.97
N VAL A 37 5.13 3.86 -12.34
CA VAL A 37 5.28 3.29 -10.99
C VAL A 37 4.46 4.08 -9.97
N LYS A 38 4.42 5.40 -10.09
CA LYS A 38 3.61 6.24 -9.19
C LYS A 38 2.12 5.99 -9.37
N ALA A 39 1.65 5.84 -10.62
CA ALA A 39 0.25 5.53 -10.91
C ALA A 39 -0.16 4.17 -10.30
N LEU A 40 0.67 3.14 -10.45
CA LEU A 40 0.44 1.82 -9.85
C LEU A 40 0.41 1.88 -8.31
N ILE A 41 1.28 2.68 -7.69
CA ILE A 41 1.28 2.88 -6.23
C ILE A 41 -0.02 3.56 -5.78
N ASP A 42 -0.48 4.57 -6.50
CA ASP A 42 -1.70 5.29 -6.15
C ASP A 42 -2.96 4.43 -6.36
N GLU A 43 -3.00 3.59 -7.41
CA GLU A 43 -4.06 2.59 -7.59
C GLU A 43 -4.05 1.56 -6.45
N ASN A 44 -2.89 1.03 -6.07
CA ASN A 44 -2.76 0.08 -4.97
C ASN A 44 -3.21 0.70 -3.63
N LYS A 45 -2.87 1.97 -3.37
CA LYS A 45 -3.38 2.69 -2.20
C LYS A 45 -4.90 2.81 -2.22
N ALA A 46 -5.51 3.15 -3.35
CA ALA A 46 -6.97 3.23 -3.47
C ALA A 46 -7.63 1.86 -3.20
N GLN A 47 -7.05 0.78 -3.76
CA GLN A 47 -7.51 -0.58 -3.49
C GLN A 47 -7.34 -0.98 -2.02
N GLN A 48 -6.23 -0.59 -1.37
CA GLN A 48 -6.02 -0.84 0.05
C GLN A 48 -7.05 -0.16 0.93
N VAL A 49 -7.47 1.07 0.61
CA VAL A 49 -8.54 1.76 1.35
C VAL A 49 -9.84 0.96 1.31
N ILE A 50 -10.20 0.42 0.13
CA ILE A 50 -11.40 -0.41 -0.03
C ILE A 50 -11.30 -1.69 0.80
N ILE A 51 -10.15 -2.37 0.75
CA ILE A 51 -9.90 -3.60 1.53
C ILE A 51 -10.00 -3.33 3.03
N VAL A 52 -9.41 -2.23 3.50
CA VAL A 52 -9.49 -1.81 4.91
C VAL A 52 -10.93 -1.54 5.33
N ASP A 53 -11.73 -0.86 4.51
CA ASP A 53 -13.14 -0.57 4.81
C ASP A 53 -13.98 -1.86 4.92
N ILE A 54 -13.81 -2.80 3.98
CA ILE A 54 -14.52 -4.09 4.00
C ILE A 54 -14.16 -4.89 5.26
N LEU A 55 -12.85 -5.04 5.53
CA LEU A 55 -12.38 -5.77 6.70
C LEU A 55 -12.82 -5.10 8.01
N SER A 56 -12.85 -3.77 8.04
CA SER A 56 -13.33 -3.00 9.19
C SER A 56 -14.80 -3.29 9.49
N LYS A 57 -15.65 -3.26 8.46
CA LYS A 57 -17.08 -3.60 8.59
C LYS A 57 -17.31 -5.03 9.04
N GLU A 58 -16.47 -5.97 8.61
CA GLU A 58 -16.53 -7.35 9.08
C GLU A 58 -16.17 -7.45 10.58
N VAL A 59 -15.12 -6.74 11.00
CA VAL A 59 -14.73 -6.66 12.42
C VAL A 59 -15.88 -6.08 13.25
N ASP A 60 -16.47 -4.96 12.82
CA ASP A 60 -17.64 -4.32 13.44
C ASP A 60 -18.80 -5.30 13.59
N ALA A 61 -19.15 -5.99 12.51
CA ALA A 61 -20.25 -6.94 12.47
C ALA A 61 -20.04 -8.06 13.48
N VAL A 62 -18.85 -8.65 13.52
CA VAL A 62 -18.50 -9.74 14.44
C VAL A 62 -18.44 -9.27 15.90
N VAL A 63 -17.89 -8.08 16.19
CA VAL A 63 -17.96 -7.47 17.53
C VAL A 63 -19.40 -7.30 17.99
N SER A 64 -20.28 -6.82 17.12
CA SER A 64 -21.69 -6.61 17.47
C SER A 64 -22.39 -7.91 17.88
N LYS A 65 -21.97 -9.06 17.33
CA LYS A 65 -22.48 -10.39 17.69
C LYS A 65 -21.94 -10.87 19.04
N CYS A 66 -20.74 -10.44 19.43
CA CYS A 66 -20.23 -10.73 20.77
C CYS A 66 -20.99 -9.98 21.88
N SER A 67 -21.33 -8.71 21.63
CA SER A 67 -22.04 -7.89 22.63
C SER A 67 -23.51 -8.28 22.81
N LYS A 68 -24.19 -8.76 21.74
CA LYS A 68 -25.60 -9.17 21.81
C LYS A 68 -25.73 -10.61 22.33
N LYS A 69 -26.39 -10.77 23.50
CA LYS A 69 -26.75 -12.07 24.12
C LYS A 69 -27.35 -13.09 23.14
N SER A 70 -28.09 -12.64 22.13
CA SER A 70 -28.74 -13.48 21.10
C SER A 70 -27.75 -14.20 20.16
N GLY A 71 -26.48 -13.78 20.12
CA GLY A 71 -25.42 -14.45 19.35
C GLY A 71 -24.75 -15.60 20.08
N LYS A 72 -24.97 -15.77 21.40
CA LYS A 72 -24.34 -16.84 22.20
C LYS A 72 -24.76 -18.25 21.77
N ASP A 73 -25.97 -18.41 21.24
CA ASP A 73 -26.49 -19.72 20.80
C ASP A 73 -26.01 -20.13 19.40
N ILE A 74 -25.50 -19.18 18.60
CA ILE A 74 -24.95 -19.46 17.27
C ILE A 74 -23.44 -19.57 17.41
N LYS A 75 -22.84 -20.69 16.99
CA LYS A 75 -21.39 -20.87 16.99
C LYS A 75 -20.73 -20.00 15.90
N TRP A 76 -20.47 -18.74 16.22
CA TRP A 76 -19.68 -17.80 15.40
C TRP A 76 -18.16 -18.03 15.50
N THR A 77 -17.71 -19.14 16.11
CA THR A 77 -16.31 -19.45 16.39
C THR A 77 -15.38 -19.27 15.18
N GLY A 78 -15.82 -19.72 13.99
CA GLY A 78 -15.04 -19.57 12.77
C GLY A 78 -14.85 -18.11 12.36
N GLN A 79 -15.88 -17.28 12.51
CA GLN A 79 -15.81 -15.85 12.18
C GLN A 79 -14.99 -15.07 13.21
N PHE A 80 -15.10 -15.39 14.51
CA PHE A 80 -14.22 -14.81 15.53
C PHE A 80 -12.74 -15.13 15.28
N TYR A 81 -12.42 -16.35 14.84
CA TYR A 81 -11.05 -16.73 14.50
C TYR A 81 -10.53 -16.03 13.24
N LEU A 82 -11.38 -15.91 12.20
CA LEU A 82 -11.05 -15.16 10.99
C LEU A 82 -10.75 -13.69 11.31
N VAL A 83 -11.58 -13.06 12.13
CA VAL A 83 -11.36 -11.66 12.51
C VAL A 83 -10.14 -11.50 13.41
N ASP A 84 -9.83 -12.42 14.34
CA ASP A 84 -8.57 -12.38 15.10
C ASP A 84 -7.34 -12.46 14.17
N LYS A 85 -7.45 -13.17 13.05
CA LYS A 85 -6.41 -13.19 12.02
C LYS A 85 -6.31 -11.84 11.29
N TYR A 86 -7.43 -11.23 10.92
CA TYR A 86 -7.46 -9.90 10.31
C TYR A 86 -6.89 -8.82 11.24
N CYS A 87 -7.20 -8.89 12.52
CA CYS A 87 -6.68 -8.00 13.56
C CYS A 87 -5.16 -7.99 13.72
N LYS A 88 -4.46 -8.99 13.17
CA LYS A 88 -2.99 -9.05 13.14
C LYS A 88 -2.39 -8.44 11.87
N LEU A 89 -3.21 -8.09 10.88
CA LEU A 89 -2.74 -7.47 9.64
C LEU A 89 -2.29 -6.03 9.92
N PRO A 90 -1.10 -5.61 9.42
CA PRO A 90 -0.58 -4.26 9.63
C PRO A 90 -1.54 -3.17 9.13
N ILE A 91 -2.29 -3.45 8.06
CA ILE A 91 -3.18 -2.51 7.39
C ILE A 91 -4.37 -2.11 8.28
N LEU A 92 -4.79 -2.99 9.19
CA LEU A 92 -5.92 -2.78 10.09
C LEU A 92 -5.46 -2.29 11.47
N ASN A 93 -4.28 -2.73 11.92
CA ASN A 93 -3.73 -2.35 13.22
C ASN A 93 -3.35 -0.87 13.33
N SER A 94 -3.19 -0.18 12.18
CA SER A 94 -2.97 1.28 12.13
C SER A 94 -4.23 2.09 12.50
N ASN A 95 -5.43 1.49 12.40
CA ASN A 95 -6.68 2.14 12.75
C ASN A 95 -7.02 1.89 14.25
N ILE A 96 -7.05 2.98 15.04
CA ILE A 96 -7.31 2.93 16.50
C ILE A 96 -8.68 2.31 16.81
N HIS A 97 -9.70 2.59 16.01
CA HIS A 97 -11.05 2.05 16.20
C HIS A 97 -11.04 0.52 16.07
N ILE A 98 -10.45 0.02 14.98
CA ILE A 98 -10.32 -1.42 14.71
C ILE A 98 -9.46 -2.10 15.76
N ARG A 99 -8.37 -1.47 16.19
CA ARG A 99 -7.52 -2.01 17.24
C ARG A 99 -8.26 -2.23 18.56
N SER A 100 -9.15 -1.30 18.94
CA SER A 100 -10.02 -1.46 20.12
C SER A 100 -10.98 -2.64 19.95
N GLN A 101 -11.62 -2.75 18.79
CA GLN A 101 -12.53 -3.84 18.47
C GLN A 101 -11.86 -5.22 18.42
N CYS A 102 -10.64 -5.27 17.94
CA CYS A 102 -9.82 -6.47 17.96
C CYS A 102 -9.50 -6.94 19.39
N GLN A 103 -9.39 -6.03 20.37
CA GLN A 103 -9.26 -6.41 21.78
C GLN A 103 -10.57 -6.94 22.36
N GLU A 104 -11.72 -6.40 21.93
CA GLU A 104 -13.04 -6.91 22.31
C GLU A 104 -13.22 -8.35 21.81
N ILE A 105 -12.90 -8.64 20.55
CA ILE A 105 -13.02 -9.99 19.96
C ILE A 105 -12.19 -11.04 20.71
N LYS A 106 -11.01 -10.68 21.23
CA LYS A 106 -10.19 -11.59 22.04
C LYS A 106 -10.90 -12.10 23.29
N LYS A 107 -11.83 -11.32 23.84
CA LYS A 107 -12.65 -11.73 24.99
C LYS A 107 -13.79 -12.69 24.59
N CYS A 108 -14.14 -12.71 23.31
CA CYS A 108 -15.24 -13.45 22.72
C CYS A 108 -14.80 -14.79 22.09
N LEU A 109 -13.50 -14.92 21.84
CA LEU A 109 -12.90 -16.17 21.37
C LEU A 109 -13.16 -17.27 22.41
N PRO A 110 -13.77 -18.40 22.01
CA PRO A 110 -13.88 -19.53 22.91
C PRO A 110 -12.48 -19.95 23.35
N SER A 111 -12.29 -20.18 24.65
CA SER A 111 -11.05 -20.71 25.18
C SER A 111 -10.68 -21.95 24.38
N LYS A 112 -9.45 -22.00 23.86
CA LYS A 112 -8.94 -23.23 23.23
C LYS A 112 -9.10 -24.36 24.26
N GLN A 113 -10.04 -25.26 24.01
CA GLN A 113 -10.02 -26.58 24.62
C GLN A 113 -8.98 -27.34 23.81
N ASP A 114 -7.73 -27.25 24.26
CA ASP A 114 -6.72 -28.29 24.04
C ASP A 114 -6.86 -29.32 25.17
#